data_AF-A0A255SZB9-F1
#
_entry.id   AF-A0A255SZB9-F1
#
_cell.length_a   1.000
_cell.length_b   1.000
_cell.length_c   1.000
_cell.angle_alpha   90.00
_cell.angle_beta   90.00
_cell.angle_gamma   90.00
#
_symmetry.space_group_name_H-M   'P 1'
#
loop_
_entity.id
_entity.type
_entity.pdbx_description
1 polymer ?
#
loop_
_entity_poly.entity_id
_entity_poly.type
_entity_poly.pdbx_seq_one_letter_code
_entity_poly.pdbx_strand_id
1 'polypeptide(L)' 'MKEEIVKDLISRLMDERGLSMEQAFDVVYTSRLFEKLNNPKTGLFFQSSGYVYSYLAEELQPT' A
#
# COMPACT_ATOMS: atom_id res chain seq x y z
N MET A 1 -6.20 9.75 8.39
CA MET A 1 -4.82 9.21 8.42
C MET A 1 -4.68 7.94 7.58
N LYS A 2 -5.51 6.89 7.78
CA LYS A 2 -5.47 5.69 6.92
C LYS A 2 -5.87 5.98 5.46
N GLU A 3 -6.92 6.76 5.25
CA GLU A 3 -7.45 7.06 3.92
C GLU A 3 -6.47 7.84 3.04
N GLU A 4 -5.72 8.80 3.61
CA GLU A 4 -4.68 9.55 2.89
C GLU A 4 -3.55 8.63 2.41
N ILE A 5 -3.10 7.68 3.26
CA ILE A 5 -2.06 6.70 2.89
C ILE A 5 -2.56 5.80 1.75
N VAL A 6 -3.80 5.34 1.83
CA VAL A 6 -4.43 4.50 0.79
C VAL A 6 -4.55 5.27 -0.52
N LYS A 7 -4.94 6.55 -0.46
CA LYS A 7 -5.09 7.41 -1.64
C LYS A 7 -3.76 7.70 -2.33
N ASP A 8 -2.70 7.95 -1.56
CA ASP A 8 -1.34 8.12 -2.09
C ASP A 8 -0.82 6.83 -2.72
N LEU A 9 -1.07 5.68 -2.09
CA LEU A 9 -0.71 4.36 -2.61
C LEU A 9 -1.38 4.06 -3.95
N ILE A 10 -2.69 4.33 -4.05
CA ILE A 10 -3.46 4.13 -5.28
C ILE A 10 -2.93 5.05 -6.38
N SER A 11 -2.72 6.33 -6.08
CA SER A 11 -2.18 7.29 -7.04
C SER A 11 -0.80 6.84 -7.58
N ARG A 12 0.08 6.38 -6.69
CA ARG A 12 1.40 5.86 -7.08
C ARG A 12 1.33 4.58 -7.90
N LEU A 13 0.41 3.66 -7.59
CA LEU A 13 0.22 2.44 -8.37
C LEU A 13 -0.31 2.74 -9.78
N MET A 14 -1.16 3.76 -9.91
CA MET A 14 -1.65 4.22 -11.21
C MET A 14 -0.52 4.89 -12.00
N ASP A 15 0.25 5.79 -11.38
CA ASP A 15 1.30 6.56 -12.05
C ASP A 15 2.56 5.74 -12.35
N GLU A 16 3.05 4.93 -11.40
CA GLU A 16 4.30 4.18 -11.53
C GLU A 16 4.12 2.81 -12.20
N ARG A 17 2.95 2.16 -12.01
CA ARG A 17 2.69 0.82 -12.57
C ARG A 17 1.64 0.80 -13.68
N GLY A 18 1.04 1.95 -14.02
CA GLY A 18 0.05 2.05 -15.09
C GLY A 18 -1.23 1.26 -14.81
N LEU A 19 -1.53 0.96 -13.54
CA LEU A 19 -2.71 0.20 -13.15
C LEU A 19 -3.98 1.05 -13.32
N SER A 20 -5.09 0.40 -13.66
CA SER A 20 -6.39 1.07 -13.58
C SER A 20 -6.75 1.36 -12.12
N MET A 21 -7.66 2.32 -11.90
CA MET A 21 -8.11 2.64 -10.55
C MET A 21 -8.61 1.40 -9.81
N GLU A 22 -9.47 0.58 -10.43
CA GLU A 22 -9.97 -0.66 -9.84
C GLU A 22 -8.84 -1.65 -9.51
N GLN A 23 -7.86 -1.82 -10.40
CA GLN A 23 -6.70 -2.69 -10.15
C GLN A 23 -5.82 -2.16 -9.01
N ALA A 24 -5.61 -0.85 -8.94
CA ALA A 24 -4.84 -0.23 -7.87
C ALA A 24 -5.56 -0.38 -6.52
N PHE A 25 -6.89 -0.23 -6.50
CA PHE A 25 -7.70 -0.55 -5.32
C PHE A 25 -7.54 -2.03 -4.95
N ASP A 26 -7.75 -2.94 -5.88
CA ASP A 26 -7.68 -4.37 -5.61
C ASP A 26 -6.31 -4.78 -5.05
N VAL A 27 -5.22 -4.28 -5.64
CA VAL A 27 -3.84 -4.50 -5.17
C VAL A 27 -3.62 -3.94 -3.76
N VAL A 28 -4.08 -2.73 -3.47
CA VAL A 28 -3.91 -2.14 -2.13
C VAL A 28 -4.70 -2.93 -1.10
N TYR A 29 -5.96 -3.27 -1.37
CA TYR A 29 -6.82 -3.96 -0.40
C TYR A 29 -6.47 -5.45 -0.23
N THR A 30 -5.90 -6.10 -1.25
CA THR A 30 -5.42 -7.49 -1.18
C THR A 30 -3.97 -7.62 -0.72
N SER A 31 -3.22 -6.52 -0.65
CA SER A 31 -1.85 -6.54 -0.15
C SER A 31 -1.80 -6.83 1.36
N ARG A 32 -0.78 -7.59 1.76
CA ARG A 32 -0.46 -7.82 3.18
C ARG A 32 -0.12 -6.53 3.91
N LEU A 33 0.30 -5.47 3.22
CA LEU A 33 0.47 -4.13 3.79
C LEU A 33 -0.84 -3.62 4.39
N PHE A 34 -1.97 -3.76 3.70
CA PHE A 34 -3.26 -3.27 4.17
C PHE A 34 -3.80 -4.09 5.35
N GLU A 35 -3.57 -5.40 5.34
CA GLU A 35 -3.83 -6.27 6.50
C GLU A 35 -2.97 -5.86 7.71
N LYS A 36 -1.68 -5.55 7.49
CA LYS A 36 -0.78 -5.06 8.54
C LYS A 36 -1.15 -3.66 9.04
N LEU A 37 -1.62 -2.79 8.15
CA LEU A 37 -2.21 -1.49 8.50
C LEU A 37 -3.45 -1.70 9.41
N ASN A 38 -4.29 -2.67 9.12
CA ASN A 38 -5.48 -2.93 9.94
C ASN A 38 -5.19 -3.68 11.24
N ASN A 39 -3.98 -4.19 11.42
CA ASN A 39 -3.57 -4.84 12.65
C ASN A 39 -2.75 -3.91 13.56
N PRO A 40 -3.32 -3.36 14.65
CA PRO A 40 -2.62 -2.45 15.56
C PRO A 40 -1.44 -3.10 16.31
N LYS A 41 -1.31 -4.43 16.31
CA LYS A 41 -0.18 -5.15 16.92
C LYS A 41 1.09 -5.13 16.08
N THR A 42 1.02 -4.75 14.81
CA THR A 42 2.19 -4.80 13.91
C THR A 42 3.12 -3.60 14.08
N GLY A 43 2.67 -2.53 14.73
CA GLY A 43 3.45 -1.30 14.90
C GLY A 43 3.71 -0.52 13.60
N LEU A 44 3.22 -1.01 12.44
CA LEU A 44 3.45 -0.39 11.14
C LEU A 44 2.85 1.02 11.04
N PHE A 45 1.79 1.27 11.81
CA PHE A 45 1.09 2.57 11.91
C PHE A 45 1.94 3.72 12.48
N PHE A 46 3.08 3.42 13.11
CA PHE A 46 4.00 4.40 13.66
C PHE A 46 5.17 4.77 12.72
N GLN A 47 5.25 4.15 11.55
CA GLN A 47 6.33 4.36 10.59
C GLN A 47 5.91 5.37 9.49
N SER A 48 6.88 6.07 8.90
CA SER A 48 6.64 7.07 7.85
C SER A 48 5.97 6.45 6.61
N SER A 49 5.15 7.22 5.90
CA SER A 49 4.44 6.78 4.68
C SER A 49 5.39 6.25 3.60
N GLY A 50 6.63 6.74 3.55
CA GLY A 50 7.66 6.23 2.64
C GLY A 50 8.07 4.78 2.93
N TYR A 51 8.14 4.38 4.20
CA TYR A 51 8.49 3.01 4.61
C TYR A 51 7.36 2.03 4.29
N VAL A 52 6.12 2.48 4.46
CA VAL A 52 4.90 1.73 4.11
C VAL A 52 4.86 1.46 2.60
N TYR A 53 5.22 2.44 1.78
CA TYR A 53 5.28 2.26 0.33
C TYR A 53 6.37 1.27 -0.11
N SER A 54 7.58 1.37 0.44
CA SER A 54 8.67 0.45 0.09
C SER A 54 8.36 -1.00 0.42
N TYR A 55 7.65 -1.26 1.53
CA TYR A 55 7.24 -2.60 1.91
C TYR A 55 6.23 -3.19 0.90
N LEU A 56 5.27 -2.38 0.42
CA LEU A 56 4.37 -2.81 -0.65
C LEU A 56 5.11 -3.05 -1.95
N ALA A 57 6.06 -2.17 -2.29
CA ALA A 57 6.83 -2.29 -3.52
C ALA A 57 7.65 -3.60 -3.56
N GLU A 58 8.26 -4.00 -2.44
CA GLU A 58 8.93 -5.31 -2.28
C GLU A 58 7.95 -6.48 -2.38
N GLU A 59 6.77 -6.39 -1.76
CA GLU A 59 5.75 -7.45 -1.83
C GLU A 59 5.28 -7.71 -3.28
N LEU A 60 5.19 -6.65 -4.07
CA LEU A 60 4.75 -6.70 -5.46
C LEU A 60 5.88 -6.97 -6.47
N GLN A 61 7.10 -7.29 -6.01
CA GLN A 61 8.16 -7.79 -6.88
C GLN A 61 8.00 -9.31 -7.06
N PRO A 62 8.00 -9.81 -8.31
CA PRO A 62 8.02 -11.24 -8.56
C PRO A 62 9.40 -11.82 -8.22
N THR A 63 9.45 -12.78 -7.30
CA THR A 63 10.61 -13.66 -7.05
C THR A 63 11.01 -14.45 -8.29
#